data_AF-A0A8J5US73-F1
#
_entry.id   AF-A0A8J5US73-F1
#
_cell.length_a   1.000
_cell.length_b   1.000
_cell.length_c   1.000
_cell.angle_alpha   90.00
_cell.angle_beta   90.00
_cell.angle_gamma   90.00
#
_symmetry.space_group_name_H-M   'P 1'
#
loop_
_entity.id
_entity.type
_entity.pdbx_description
1 polymer ?
#
loop_
_entity_poly.entity_id
_entity_poly.type
_entity_poly.pdbx_seq_one_letter_code
_entity_poly.pdbx_strand_id
1 'polypeptide(L)'
;MKQYTDGVVHHVKQFSTNSIPSIQEMLDTRRLSSGVTPLYHLIEYAHDIKLPDEVFENPIIQRLELLGADFVLLSNDILSYRKEENDDCPFSMVAACRMTGQSPQEAFDTVGNLLEERYQYWQKAIEQLPSWGPEIDASVARYIQGIQNVVQANITWRYEIAAESETRLNAHMRQLPIGEIFWETSSRDPTDTND
;
A
#
# COMPACT_ATOMS: atom_id res chain seq x y z
N MET A 1 3.33 16.62 -6.42
CA MET A 1 4.46 16.79 -5.46
C MET A 1 4.15 17.71 -4.28
N LYS A 2 3.47 18.86 -4.44
CA LYS A 2 3.18 19.78 -3.32
C LYS A 2 2.46 19.11 -2.13
N GLN A 3 1.44 18.30 -2.40
CA GLN A 3 0.72 17.56 -1.34
C GLN A 3 1.64 16.64 -0.54
N TYR A 4 2.57 15.96 -1.21
CA TYR A 4 3.56 15.10 -0.55
C TYR A 4 4.49 15.90 0.36
N THR A 5 5.06 17.01 -0.13
CA THR A 5 5.96 17.84 0.67
C THR A 5 5.25 18.47 1.87
N ASP A 6 4.00 18.91 1.69
CA ASP A 6 3.17 19.44 2.77
C ASP A 6 2.82 18.34 3.80
N GLY A 7 2.52 17.13 3.30
CA GLY A 7 2.24 15.93 4.10
C GLY A 7 3.40 15.53 5.00
N VAL A 8 4.63 15.50 4.47
CA VAL A 8 5.83 15.21 5.26
C VAL A 8 6.03 16.24 6.37
N VAL A 9 5.85 17.53 6.08
CA VAL A 9 5.94 18.59 7.09
C VAL A 9 4.85 18.45 8.16
N HIS A 10 3.62 18.11 7.77
CA HIS A 10 2.53 17.87 8.71
C HIS A 10 2.83 16.68 9.63
N HIS A 11 3.28 15.57 9.07
CA HIS A 11 3.61 14.35 9.81
C HIS A 11 4.67 14.61 10.88
N VAL A 12 5.76 15.30 10.53
CA VAL A 12 6.81 15.67 11.50
C VAL A 12 6.27 16.59 12.60
N LYS A 13 5.41 17.56 12.27
CA LYS A 13 4.80 18.45 13.26
C LYS A 13 3.88 17.72 14.23
N GLN A 14 3.05 16.80 13.75
CA GLN A 14 2.10 16.08 14.59
C GLN A 14 2.79 15.23 15.66
N PHE A 15 3.97 14.69 15.36
CA PHE A 15 4.76 13.96 16.36
C PHE A 15 5.55 14.86 17.31
N SER A 16 5.75 16.13 16.96
CA SER A 16 6.33 17.10 17.89
C SER A 16 5.37 17.57 18.98
N THR A 17 4.06 17.31 18.86
CA THR A 17 3.03 17.79 19.80
C THR A 17 2.67 16.82 20.94
N ASN A 18 3.34 15.66 21.05
CA ASN A 18 3.07 14.61 22.06
C ASN A 18 1.61 14.12 22.14
N SER A 19 0.80 14.39 21.12
CA SER A 19 -0.57 13.89 21.00
C SER A 19 -0.58 12.56 20.28
N ILE A 20 -1.27 11.56 20.83
CA ILE A 20 -1.48 10.26 20.16
C ILE A 20 -2.57 10.46 19.10
N PRO A 21 -2.27 10.30 17.80
CA PRO A 21 -3.28 10.43 16.77
C PRO A 21 -4.25 9.25 16.80
N SER A 22 -5.50 9.49 16.42
CA SER A 22 -6.42 8.40 16.10
C SER A 22 -5.91 7.63 14.88
N ILE A 23 -6.35 6.38 14.74
CA ILE A 23 -6.03 5.51 13.60
C ILE A 23 -6.37 6.19 12.26
N GLN A 24 -7.50 6.89 12.19
CA GLN A 24 -7.91 7.58 10.97
C GLN A 24 -7.02 8.80 10.67
N GLU A 25 -6.70 9.61 11.68
CA GLU A 25 -5.78 10.75 11.51
C GLU A 25 -4.38 10.30 11.10
N MET A 26 -3.91 9.19 11.66
CA MET A 26 -2.64 8.59 11.25
C MET A 26 -2.69 8.13 9.80
N LEU A 27 -3.74 7.41 9.40
CA LEU A 27 -3.89 6.93 8.03
C LEU A 27 -3.88 8.08 7.02
N ASP A 28 -4.63 9.15 7.30
CA ASP A 28 -4.68 10.33 6.44
C ASP A 28 -3.33 11.05 6.35
N THR A 29 -2.58 11.09 7.45
CA THR A 29 -1.21 11.63 7.48
C THR A 29 -0.22 10.75 6.71
N ARG A 30 -0.32 9.42 6.84
CA ARG A 30 0.51 8.45 6.12
C ARG A 30 0.26 8.52 4.61
N ARG A 31 -0.99 8.66 4.16
CA ARG A 31 -1.34 8.84 2.74
C ARG A 31 -0.61 10.03 2.11
N LEU A 32 -0.47 11.13 2.86
CA LEU A 32 0.22 12.32 2.36
C LEU A 32 1.76 12.20 2.45
N SER A 33 2.31 11.29 3.25
CA SER A 33 3.75 11.20 3.53
C SER A 33 4.43 9.92 3.03
N SER A 34 3.69 8.95 2.48
CA SER A 34 4.22 7.67 1.98
C SER A 34 5.02 7.81 0.68
N GLY A 35 4.76 8.85 -0.11
CA GLY A 35 5.43 9.08 -1.40
C GLY A 35 4.96 8.14 -2.52
N VAL A 36 3.91 7.36 -2.31
CA VAL A 36 3.39 6.38 -3.29
C VAL A 36 2.56 7.06 -4.38
N THR A 37 1.67 7.98 -4.03
CA THR A 37 0.77 8.65 -5.00
C THR A 37 1.51 9.31 -6.17
N PRO A 38 2.68 9.97 -5.99
CA PRO A 38 3.46 10.47 -7.11
C PRO A 38 3.90 9.40 -8.13
N LEU A 39 4.07 8.13 -7.72
CA LEU A 39 4.47 7.03 -8.60
C LEU A 39 3.40 6.69 -9.64
N TYR A 40 2.12 6.91 -9.34
CA TYR A 40 1.04 6.55 -10.25
C TYR A 40 1.05 7.35 -11.55
N HIS A 41 1.51 8.60 -11.51
CA HIS A 41 1.73 9.40 -12.72
C HIS A 41 2.82 8.82 -13.65
N LEU A 42 3.64 7.87 -13.17
CA LEU A 42 4.65 7.20 -13.99
C LEU A 42 4.12 5.91 -14.65
N ILE A 43 2.92 5.44 -14.27
CA ILE A 43 2.33 4.21 -14.81
C ILE A 43 2.06 4.37 -16.31
N GLU A 44 1.52 5.51 -16.75
CA GLU A 44 1.27 5.76 -18.18
C GLU A 44 2.53 5.58 -19.01
N TYR A 45 3.63 6.16 -18.54
CA TYR A 45 4.95 6.02 -19.17
C TYR A 45 5.47 4.59 -19.13
N ALA A 46 5.36 3.91 -17.99
CA ALA A 46 5.87 2.55 -17.81
C ALA A 46 5.11 1.50 -18.65
N HIS A 47 3.82 1.73 -18.90
CA HIS A 47 2.96 0.82 -19.65
C HIS A 47 2.74 1.24 -21.12
N ASP A 48 3.37 2.31 -21.57
CA ASP A 48 3.18 2.89 -22.91
C ASP A 48 1.69 3.08 -23.24
N ILE A 49 0.96 3.70 -22.31
CA ILE A 49 -0.45 4.04 -22.44
C ILE A 49 -0.65 5.55 -22.34
N LYS A 50 -1.78 6.03 -22.86
CA LYS A 50 -2.22 7.42 -22.73
C LYS A 50 -3.70 7.45 -22.46
N LEU A 51 -4.06 7.81 -21.24
CA LEU A 51 -5.44 7.96 -20.80
C LEU A 51 -5.88 9.43 -20.94
N PRO A 52 -7.14 9.68 -21.30
CA PRO A 52 -7.68 11.03 -21.30
C PRO A 52 -7.92 11.53 -19.87
N ASP A 53 -7.85 12.84 -19.65
CA ASP A 53 -7.98 13.46 -18.33
C ASP A 53 -9.28 13.06 -17.62
N GLU A 54 -10.38 12.87 -18.35
CA GLU A 54 -11.68 12.44 -17.81
C GLU A 54 -11.63 11.08 -17.08
N VAL A 55 -10.66 10.22 -17.41
CA VAL A 55 -10.42 8.97 -16.69
C VAL A 55 -9.79 9.25 -15.33
N PHE A 56 -8.80 10.15 -15.25
CA PHE A 56 -8.17 10.55 -13.99
C PHE A 56 -9.08 11.41 -13.10
N GLU A 57 -10.00 12.17 -13.71
CA GLU A 57 -11.05 12.90 -13.01
C GLU A 57 -12.15 11.97 -12.46
N ASN A 58 -12.20 10.71 -12.91
CA ASN A 58 -13.20 9.76 -12.48
C ASN A 58 -12.99 9.37 -11.00
N PRO A 59 -14.01 9.50 -10.13
CA PRO A 59 -13.90 9.17 -8.71
C PRO A 59 -13.51 7.72 -8.42
N ILE A 60 -13.87 6.77 -9.29
CA ILE A 60 -13.51 5.35 -9.13
C ILE A 60 -12.02 5.13 -9.37
N ILE A 61 -11.44 5.79 -10.37
CA ILE A 61 -9.99 5.72 -10.63
C ILE A 61 -9.20 6.34 -9.46
N GLN A 62 -9.60 7.52 -8.99
CA GLN A 62 -8.98 8.16 -7.82
C GLN A 62 -9.12 7.29 -6.56
N ARG A 63 -10.26 6.58 -6.41
CA ARG A 63 -10.47 5.64 -5.31
C ARG A 63 -9.52 4.44 -5.41
N LEU A 64 -9.31 3.88 -6.60
CA LEU A 64 -8.36 2.79 -6.82
C LEU A 64 -6.93 3.22 -6.52
N GLU A 65 -6.52 4.42 -6.94
CA GLU A 65 -5.20 4.98 -6.56
C GLU A 65 -5.06 5.11 -5.05
N LEU A 66 -6.05 5.69 -4.37
CA LEU A 66 -6.04 5.83 -2.91
C LEU A 66 -5.93 4.47 -2.21
N LEU A 67 -6.68 3.47 -2.67
CA LEU A 67 -6.64 2.11 -2.11
C LEU A 67 -5.30 1.43 -2.39
N GLY A 68 -4.73 1.61 -3.58
CA GLY A 68 -3.36 1.16 -3.89
C GLY A 68 -2.33 1.74 -2.93
N ALA A 69 -2.43 3.03 -2.63
CA ALA A 69 -1.52 3.70 -1.70
C ALA A 69 -1.70 3.18 -0.27
N ASP A 70 -2.94 2.91 0.15
CA ASP A 70 -3.26 2.27 1.43
C ASP A 70 -2.65 0.87 1.53
N PHE A 71 -2.73 0.05 0.47
CA PHE A 71 -2.10 -1.27 0.50
C PHE A 71 -0.58 -1.16 0.68
N VAL A 72 0.08 -0.26 -0.06
CA VAL A 72 1.52 -0.05 0.08
C VAL A 72 1.89 0.42 1.48
N LEU A 73 1.21 1.44 2.02
CA LEU A 73 1.58 1.99 3.33
C LEU A 73 1.30 1.00 4.47
N LEU A 74 0.15 0.33 4.45
CA LEU A 74 -0.27 -0.56 5.55
C LEU A 74 0.57 -1.85 5.55
N SER A 75 0.79 -2.44 4.37
CA SER A 75 1.70 -3.59 4.26
C SER A 75 3.12 -3.19 4.63
N ASN A 76 3.59 -2.01 4.22
CA ASN A 76 4.90 -1.53 4.62
C ASN A 76 5.05 -1.46 6.14
N ASP A 77 4.09 -0.86 6.84
CA ASP A 77 4.13 -0.66 8.31
C ASP A 77 4.12 -1.99 9.09
N ILE A 78 3.43 -3.00 8.58
CA ILE A 78 3.49 -4.37 9.13
C ILE A 78 4.89 -4.98 8.89
N LEU A 79 5.40 -4.87 7.67
CA LEU A 79 6.66 -5.48 7.26
C LEU A 79 7.89 -4.81 7.89
N SER A 80 7.83 -3.51 8.20
CA SER A 80 8.91 -2.76 8.85
C SER A 80 8.85 -2.77 10.38
N TYR A 81 7.77 -3.27 10.99
CA TYR A 81 7.52 -3.18 12.44
C TYR A 81 8.74 -3.51 13.31
N ARG A 82 9.42 -4.64 13.08
CA ARG A 82 10.56 -5.03 13.92
C ARG A 82 11.68 -4.01 13.93
N LYS A 83 11.97 -3.44 12.77
CA LYS A 83 12.99 -2.40 12.65
C LYS A 83 12.51 -1.13 13.35
N GLU A 84 11.28 -0.73 13.09
CA GLU A 84 10.71 0.51 13.62
C GLU A 84 10.55 0.50 15.14
N GLU A 85 10.13 -0.62 15.73
CA GLU A 85 10.03 -0.78 17.19
C GLU A 85 11.43 -0.73 17.83
N ASN A 86 12.46 -1.30 17.19
CA ASN A 86 13.84 -1.21 17.69
C ASN A 86 14.43 0.20 17.59
N ASP A 87 13.99 0.98 16.60
CA ASP A 87 14.43 2.36 16.36
C ASP A 87 13.57 3.39 17.11
N ASP A 88 12.60 2.95 17.94
CA ASP A 88 11.58 3.79 18.58
C ASP A 88 10.88 4.75 17.59
N CYS A 89 10.67 4.29 16.35
CA CYS A 89 10.10 5.09 15.27
C CYS A 89 8.57 5.18 15.43
N PRO A 90 8.01 6.38 15.65
CA PRO A 90 6.59 6.49 15.97
C PRO A 90 5.69 6.63 14.72
N PHE A 91 6.28 6.62 13.52
CA PHE A 91 5.67 7.09 12.26
C PHE A 91 4.88 6.02 11.48
N SER A 92 4.52 4.90 12.09
CA SER A 92 3.76 3.83 11.45
C SER A 92 2.42 3.55 12.10
N MET A 93 1.51 2.95 11.34
CA MET A 93 0.19 2.55 11.82
C MET A 93 0.27 1.57 12.99
N VAL A 94 1.24 0.66 12.97
CA VAL A 94 1.47 -0.28 14.07
C VAL A 94 1.93 0.48 15.31
N ALA A 95 2.90 1.40 15.19
CA ALA A 95 3.35 2.24 16.30
C ALA A 95 2.20 3.08 16.89
N ALA A 96 1.33 3.65 16.04
CA ALA A 96 0.16 4.39 16.50
C ALA A 96 -0.80 3.51 17.34
N CYS A 97 -1.08 2.27 16.91
CA CYS A 97 -1.84 1.31 17.70
C CYS A 97 -1.15 1.00 19.04
N ARG A 98 0.17 0.80 19.04
CA ARG A 98 0.98 0.53 20.25
C ARG A 98 0.88 1.68 21.26
N MET A 99 0.91 2.93 20.79
CA MET A 99 0.76 4.12 21.63
C MET A 99 -0.61 4.19 22.34
N THR A 100 -1.66 3.58 21.77
CA THR A 100 -2.98 3.48 22.44
C THR A 100 -3.06 2.38 23.51
N GLY A 101 -1.96 1.67 23.77
CA GLY A 101 -1.88 0.60 24.77
C GLY A 101 -2.13 -0.80 24.22
N GLN A 102 -2.22 -0.98 22.89
CA GLN A 102 -2.39 -2.29 22.28
C GLN A 102 -1.10 -3.12 22.39
N SER A 103 -1.26 -4.42 22.62
CA SER A 103 -0.19 -5.41 22.44
C SER A 103 0.28 -5.44 20.98
N PRO A 104 1.46 -6.02 20.69
CA PRO A 104 1.91 -6.16 19.30
C PRO A 104 0.90 -6.92 18.44
N GLN A 105 0.31 -8.01 18.94
CA GLN A 105 -0.65 -8.78 18.16
C GLN A 105 -1.92 -7.97 17.86
N GLU A 106 -2.50 -7.28 18.85
CA GLU A 106 -3.69 -6.44 18.64
C GLU A 106 -3.43 -5.30 17.63
N ALA A 107 -2.23 -4.72 17.66
CA ALA A 107 -1.82 -3.71 16.70
C ALA A 107 -1.75 -4.29 15.26
N PHE A 108 -1.17 -5.48 15.11
CA PHE A 108 -1.14 -6.20 13.82
C PHE A 108 -2.54 -6.56 13.35
N ASP A 109 -3.41 -7.05 14.24
CA ASP A 109 -4.79 -7.39 13.92
C ASP A 109 -5.57 -6.15 13.46
N THR A 110 -5.36 -5.00 14.12
CA THR A 110 -5.98 -3.72 13.73
C THR A 110 -5.55 -3.31 12.32
N VAL A 111 -4.25 -3.32 12.03
CA VAL A 111 -3.74 -2.94 10.69
C VAL A 111 -4.13 -3.98 9.63
N GLY A 112 -4.16 -5.26 9.99
CA GLY A 112 -4.64 -6.35 9.14
C GLY A 112 -6.12 -6.21 8.78
N ASN A 113 -6.97 -5.83 9.73
CA ASN A 113 -8.39 -5.55 9.48
C ASN A 113 -8.58 -4.35 8.55
N LEU A 114 -7.73 -3.31 8.67
CA LEU A 114 -7.76 -2.20 7.74
C LEU A 114 -7.43 -2.67 6.32
N LEU A 115 -6.40 -3.49 6.13
CA LEU A 115 -6.03 -4.06 4.83
C LEU A 115 -7.18 -4.87 4.20
N GLU A 116 -7.82 -5.73 4.98
CA GLU A 116 -8.97 -6.52 4.54
C GLU A 116 -10.14 -5.62 4.11
N GLU A 117 -10.43 -4.56 4.88
CA GLU A 117 -11.46 -3.59 4.52
C GLU A 117 -11.14 -2.89 3.19
N ARG A 118 -9.87 -2.54 2.94
CA ARG A 118 -9.44 -1.91 1.67
C ARG A 118 -9.57 -2.88 0.51
N TYR A 119 -9.34 -4.18 0.73
CA TYR A 119 -9.56 -5.20 -0.29
C TYR A 119 -11.02 -5.27 -0.73
N GLN A 120 -11.95 -5.29 0.24
CA GLN A 120 -13.37 -5.28 -0.07
C GLN A 120 -13.79 -4.00 -0.82
N TYR A 121 -13.20 -2.85 -0.48
CA TYR A 121 -13.45 -1.61 -1.22
C TYR A 121 -12.84 -1.62 -2.63
N TRP A 122 -11.69 -2.26 -2.82
CA TRP A 122 -11.07 -2.41 -4.13
C TRP A 122 -11.97 -3.21 -5.06
N GLN A 123 -12.44 -4.38 -4.63
CA GLN A 123 -13.35 -5.21 -5.42
C GLN A 123 -14.61 -4.45 -5.84
N LYS A 124 -15.24 -3.75 -4.88
CA LYS A 124 -16.41 -2.90 -5.17
C LYS A 124 -16.11 -1.76 -6.15
N ALA A 125 -14.92 -1.17 -6.08
CA ALA A 125 -14.51 -0.12 -7.02
C ALA A 125 -14.33 -0.67 -8.43
N ILE A 126 -13.74 -1.86 -8.58
CA ILE A 126 -13.61 -2.55 -9.87
C ILE A 126 -14.99 -2.83 -10.49
N GLU A 127 -15.95 -3.30 -9.70
CA GLU A 127 -17.33 -3.55 -10.16
C GLU A 127 -18.07 -2.28 -10.61
N GLN A 128 -17.64 -1.11 -10.13
CA GLN A 128 -18.25 0.19 -10.41
C GLN A 128 -17.55 0.96 -11.54
N LEU A 129 -16.53 0.37 -12.18
CA LEU A 129 -15.84 1.02 -13.29
C LEU A 129 -16.81 1.30 -14.45
N PRO A 130 -16.91 2.55 -14.92
CA PRO A 130 -17.62 2.82 -16.15
C PRO A 130 -16.81 2.32 -17.35
N SER A 131 -17.44 2.30 -18.52
CA SER A 131 -16.77 2.07 -19.80
C SER A 131 -16.60 3.40 -20.52
N TRP A 132 -15.41 3.62 -21.08
CA TRP A 132 -15.06 4.74 -21.96
C TRP A 132 -14.90 4.28 -23.43
N GLY A 133 -15.17 3.01 -23.69
CA GLY A 133 -15.02 2.37 -24.99
C GLY A 133 -13.80 1.45 -25.05
N PRO A 134 -13.78 0.46 -25.97
CA PRO A 134 -12.88 -0.68 -25.88
C PRO A 134 -11.38 -0.35 -25.83
N GLU A 135 -10.94 0.68 -26.55
CA GLU A 135 -9.52 1.09 -26.58
C GLU A 135 -9.08 1.76 -25.27
N ILE A 136 -9.93 2.63 -24.71
CA ILE A 136 -9.66 3.30 -23.44
C ILE A 136 -9.78 2.29 -22.29
N ASP A 137 -10.79 1.43 -22.30
CA ASP A 137 -10.99 0.39 -21.29
C ASP A 137 -9.79 -0.56 -21.21
N ALA A 138 -9.19 -0.92 -22.35
CA ALA A 138 -7.96 -1.72 -22.38
C ALA A 138 -6.76 -0.98 -21.75
N SER A 139 -6.67 0.33 -21.95
CA SER A 139 -5.63 1.18 -21.34
C SER A 139 -5.87 1.37 -19.84
N VAL A 140 -7.13 1.53 -19.41
CA VAL A 140 -7.52 1.61 -18.00
C VAL A 140 -7.18 0.32 -17.28
N ALA A 141 -7.46 -0.84 -17.88
CA ALA A 141 -7.08 -2.13 -17.31
C ALA A 141 -5.56 -2.23 -17.10
N ARG A 142 -4.75 -1.76 -18.06
CA ARG A 142 -3.28 -1.69 -17.91
C ARG A 142 -2.86 -0.72 -16.80
N TYR A 143 -3.54 0.41 -16.66
CA TYR A 143 -3.27 1.37 -15.59
C TYR A 143 -3.56 0.77 -14.21
N ILE A 144 -4.71 0.11 -14.04
CA ILE A 144 -5.09 -0.60 -12.82
C ILE A 144 -4.08 -1.70 -12.50
N GLN A 145 -3.65 -2.48 -13.51
CA GLN A 145 -2.58 -3.45 -13.35
C GLN A 145 -1.27 -2.78 -12.89
N GLY A 146 -0.95 -1.59 -13.39
CA GLY A 146 0.18 -0.80 -12.92
C GLY A 146 0.09 -0.46 -11.43
N ILE A 147 -1.08 -0.08 -10.93
CA ILE A 147 -1.30 0.16 -9.49
C ILE A 147 -1.04 -1.12 -8.69
N GLN A 148 -1.59 -2.26 -9.16
CA GLN A 148 -1.37 -3.56 -8.52
C GLN A 148 0.11 -3.96 -8.52
N ASN A 149 0.83 -3.68 -9.61
CA ASN A 149 2.25 -3.94 -9.73
C ASN A 149 3.07 -3.13 -8.72
N VAL A 150 2.70 -1.87 -8.45
CA VAL A 150 3.35 -1.05 -7.41
C VAL A 150 3.17 -1.66 -6.03
N VAL A 151 1.97 -2.14 -5.71
CA VAL A 151 1.69 -2.84 -4.44
C VAL A 151 2.52 -4.12 -4.33
N GLN A 152 2.48 -4.95 -5.37
CA GLN A 152 3.22 -6.21 -5.41
C GLN A 152 4.73 -5.99 -5.31
N ALA A 153 5.28 -5.02 -6.04
CA ALA A 153 6.70 -4.68 -5.98
C ALA A 153 7.13 -4.26 -4.58
N ASN A 154 6.31 -3.46 -3.86
CA ASN A 154 6.61 -3.07 -2.49
C ASN A 154 6.70 -4.29 -1.57
N ILE A 155 5.72 -5.19 -1.65
CA ILE A 155 5.67 -6.39 -0.82
C ILE A 155 6.84 -7.32 -1.14
N THR A 156 7.11 -7.61 -2.42
CA THR A 156 8.20 -8.49 -2.85
C THR A 156 9.55 -7.95 -2.39
N TRP A 157 9.83 -6.67 -2.65
CA TRP A 157 11.07 -6.03 -2.24
C TRP A 157 11.31 -6.12 -0.73
N ARG A 158 10.24 -5.95 0.07
CA ARG A 158 10.32 -6.11 1.52
C ARG A 158 10.63 -7.54 1.96
N TYR A 159 10.03 -8.54 1.29
CA TYR A 159 10.34 -9.94 1.58
C TYR A 159 11.75 -10.33 1.20
N GLU A 160 12.27 -9.86 0.07
CA GLU A 160 13.64 -10.14 -0.37
C GLU A 160 14.65 -9.59 0.64
N ILE A 161 14.49 -8.33 1.05
CA ILE A 161 15.34 -7.73 2.10
C ILE A 161 15.19 -8.48 3.43
N ALA A 162 13.97 -8.88 3.80
CA ALA A 162 13.74 -9.62 5.04
C ALA A 162 14.32 -11.04 5.00
N ALA A 163 14.34 -11.69 3.83
CA ALA A 163 14.91 -13.02 3.65
C ALA A 163 16.45 -13.00 3.73
N GLU A 164 17.08 -11.91 3.30
CA GLU A 164 18.49 -11.64 3.55
C GLU A 164 18.80 -11.42 5.05
N SER A 165 17.80 -11.04 5.85
CA SER A 165 17.88 -10.89 7.31
C SER A 165 17.12 -12.01 8.05
N GLU A 166 17.70 -13.21 8.16
CA GLU A 166 17.13 -14.40 8.82
C GLU A 166 16.11 -14.13 9.96
N THR A 167 14.78 -14.17 9.73
CA THR A 167 13.84 -14.57 10.81
C THR A 167 12.47 -15.10 10.38
N ARG A 168 11.97 -16.06 11.18
CA ARG A 168 10.77 -16.93 11.12
C ARG A 168 9.36 -16.28 10.95
N LEU A 169 9.23 -15.02 10.52
CA LEU A 169 7.91 -14.35 10.37
C LEU A 169 7.19 -14.64 9.04
N ASN A 170 7.90 -15.23 8.07
CA ASN A 170 7.38 -15.48 6.72
C ASN A 170 6.16 -16.42 6.65
N ALA A 171 5.87 -17.20 7.70
CA ALA A 171 4.81 -18.21 7.67
C ALA A 171 3.40 -17.65 7.91
N HIS A 172 3.24 -16.67 8.81
CA HIS A 172 1.91 -16.12 9.14
C HIS A 172 1.46 -15.09 8.10
N MET A 173 2.38 -14.31 7.53
CA MET A 173 2.04 -13.28 6.55
C MET A 173 1.71 -13.85 5.16
N ARG A 174 2.12 -15.08 4.86
CA ARG A 174 1.62 -15.85 3.70
C ARG A 174 0.13 -16.20 3.79
N GLN A 175 -0.48 -16.06 4.98
CA GLN A 175 -1.91 -16.32 5.21
C GLN A 175 -2.75 -15.04 5.20
N LEU A 176 -2.13 -13.87 5.05
CA LEU A 176 -2.87 -12.62 4.86
C LEU A 176 -3.46 -12.60 3.44
N PRO A 177 -4.71 -12.13 3.28
CA PRO A 177 -5.43 -12.14 2.00
C PRO A 177 -4.74 -11.31 0.90
N ILE A 178 -3.74 -10.52 1.25
CA ILE A 178 -2.81 -9.86 0.31
C ILE A 178 -2.25 -10.85 -0.72
N GLY A 179 -2.04 -12.11 -0.32
CA GLY A 179 -1.47 -13.08 -1.22
C GLY A 179 -2.37 -13.54 -2.36
N GLU A 180 -3.68 -13.60 -2.14
CA GLU A 180 -4.63 -13.95 -3.19
C GLU A 180 -4.82 -12.82 -4.22
N ILE A 181 -4.50 -11.58 -3.84
CA ILE A 181 -4.68 -10.40 -4.72
C ILE A 181 -3.52 -10.25 -5.71
N PHE A 182 -2.31 -10.63 -5.32
CA PHE A 182 -1.10 -10.22 -6.05
C PHE A 182 -0.17 -11.39 -6.46
N TRP A 183 -0.24 -12.56 -5.82
CA TRP A 183 0.65 -13.69 -6.15
C TRP A 183 0.22 -14.52 -7.37
N GLU A 184 -0.98 -14.35 -7.93
CA GLU A 184 -1.41 -15.13 -9.11
C GLU A 184 -0.60 -14.85 -10.40
N THR A 185 0.26 -13.83 -10.41
CA THR A 185 1.11 -13.52 -11.58
C THR A 185 2.57 -13.95 -11.45
N SER A 186 2.98 -14.48 -10.29
CA SER A 186 4.34 -15.03 -10.11
C SER A 186 4.31 -16.54 -10.09
N SER A 187 4.10 -17.16 -11.25
CA SER A 187 4.28 -18.60 -11.45
C SER A 187 5.77 -19.03 -11.53
N ARG A 188 6.70 -18.23 -10.98
CA ARG A 188 8.07 -18.67 -10.75
C ARG A 188 8.26 -19.07 -9.30
N ASP A 189 8.40 -20.38 -9.13
CA ASP A 189 8.97 -20.98 -7.94
C ASP A 189 10.38 -20.41 -7.74
N PRO A 190 10.70 -19.78 -6.59
CA PRO A 190 12.03 -19.28 -6.30
C PRO A 190 13.11 -20.38 -6.19
N THR A 191 12.71 -21.66 -6.26
CA THR A 191 13.64 -22.81 -6.34
C THR A 191 13.99 -23.21 -7.77
N ASP A 192 13.44 -22.56 -8.78
CA ASP A 192 13.72 -22.84 -10.19
C ASP A 192 15.03 -22.15 -10.63
N THR A 193 16.14 -22.64 -10.08
CA THR A 193 17.49 -22.36 -10.59
C THR A 193 17.68 -23.21 -11.85
N ASN A 194 17.45 -22.61 -13.02
CA ASN A 194 17.95 -23.16 -14.28
C ASN A 194 19.48 -23.01 -14.31
N ASP A 195 20.17 -24.08 -13.90
CA ASP A 195 21.46 -24.51 -14.45
C ASP A 195 21.22 -25.70 -15.39
#